data_AF-A0A1G1RPP4-F1
#
_entry.id   AF-A0A1G1RPP4-F1
#
_cell.length_a   1.000
_cell.length_b   1.000
_cell.length_c   1.000
_cell.angle_alpha   90.00
_cell.angle_beta   90.00
_cell.angle_gamma   90.00
#
_symmetry.space_group_name_H-M   'P 1'
#
loop_
_entity.id
_entity.type
_entity.pdbx_description
1 polymer ?
#
loop_
_entity_poly.entity_id
_entity_poly.type
_entity_poly.pdbx_seq_one_letter_code
_entity_poly.pdbx_strand_id
1 'polypeptide(L)'
;MGQVVTPYLTLGAVLFCIGLYGALTKKSAVIVLLSIEIMLNAVNLNLIAFSRLGVNPSITGQIFSLFNITVAAAEAAVGIAILIALYRNKGTANVTEMDELKH
;
A
#
# COMPACT_ATOMS: atom_id res chain seq x y z
N MET A 1 5.73 -5.93 -28.02
CA MET A 1 4.82 -6.07 -26.87
C MET A 1 5.52 -5.89 -25.52
N GLY A 2 6.62 -6.62 -25.22
CA GLY A 2 7.31 -6.49 -23.92
C GLY A 2 7.82 -5.08 -23.57
N GLN A 3 8.29 -4.30 -24.56
CA GLN A 3 8.82 -2.96 -24.31
C GLN A 3 7.80 -1.93 -23.79
N VAL A 4 6.51 -2.14 -24.03
CA VAL A 4 5.47 -1.21 -23.54
C VAL A 4 5.04 -1.53 -22.12
N VAL A 5 5.26 -2.78 -21.65
CA VAL A 5 4.87 -3.24 -20.30
C VAL A 5 5.96 -2.91 -19.28
N THR A 6 7.23 -3.08 -19.66
CA THR A 6 8.39 -2.88 -18.78
C THR A 6 8.37 -1.55 -18.04
N PRO A 7 8.09 -0.38 -18.68
CA PRO A 7 8.07 0.90 -17.97
C PRO A 7 7.04 0.96 -16.85
N TYR A 8 5.85 0.36 -17.04
CA TYR A 8 4.83 0.32 -16.00
C TYR A 8 5.24 -0.61 -14.86
N LEU A 9 5.81 -1.77 -15.17
CA LEU A 9 6.29 -2.71 -14.14
C LEU A 9 7.43 -2.10 -13.31
N THR A 10 8.35 -1.39 -13.97
CA THR A 10 9.42 -0.66 -13.29
C THR A 10 8.86 0.47 -12.44
N LEU A 11 7.89 1.24 -12.95
CA LEU A 11 7.23 2.29 -12.17
C LEU A 11 6.53 1.71 -10.93
N GLY A 12 5.77 0.62 -11.08
CA GLY A 12 5.15 -0.05 -9.94
C GLY A 12 6.19 -0.57 -8.95
N ALA A 13 7.29 -1.16 -9.40
CA ALA A 13 8.37 -1.59 -8.51
C ALA A 13 8.98 -0.40 -7.72
N VAL A 14 9.23 0.74 -8.40
CA VAL A 14 9.74 1.96 -7.76
C VAL A 14 8.75 2.50 -6.72
N LEU A 15 7.46 2.61 -7.08
CA LEU A 15 6.42 3.06 -6.15
C LEU A 15 6.28 2.14 -4.93
N PHE A 16 6.35 0.82 -5.15
CA PHE A 16 6.34 -0.16 -4.08
C PHE A 16 7.53 0.02 -3.14
N CYS A 17 8.74 0.22 -3.68
CA CYS A 17 9.93 0.49 -2.87
C CYS A 17 9.83 1.82 -2.09
N ILE A 18 9.25 2.87 -2.68
CA ILE A 18 8.99 4.14 -1.98
C ILE A 18 8.01 3.93 -0.82
N GLY A 19 6.91 3.22 -1.05
CA GLY A 19 5.96 2.88 0.00
C GLY A 19 6.60 2.01 1.09
N LEU A 20 7.39 1.00 0.71
CA LEU A 20 8.10 0.15 1.68
C LEU A 20 9.09 0.96 2.53
N TYR A 21 9.86 1.84 1.90
CA TYR A 21 10.77 2.74 2.60
C TYR A 21 10.00 3.65 3.57
N GLY A 22 8.87 4.22 3.14
CA GLY A 22 8.00 5.01 3.99
C GLY A 22 7.47 4.22 5.19
N ALA A 23 6.97 3.01 4.96
CA ALA A 23 6.41 2.16 6.02
C ALA A 23 7.45 1.79 7.09
N LEU A 24 8.70 1.59 6.71
CA LEU A 24 9.78 1.18 7.63
C LEU A 24 10.47 2.34 8.34
N THR A 25 10.52 3.53 7.74
CA THR A 25 11.32 4.65 8.26
C THR A 25 10.51 5.73 8.96
N LYS A 26 9.20 5.80 8.70
CA LYS A 26 8.37 6.89 9.22
C LYS A 26 7.86 6.56 10.61
N LYS A 27 8.07 7.52 11.51
CA LYS A 27 7.64 7.42 12.92
C LYS A 27 6.14 7.70 13.12
N SER A 28 5.50 8.44 12.22
CA SER A 28 4.07 8.71 12.33
C SER A 28 3.28 7.54 11.78
N ALA A 29 2.43 6.94 12.61
CA ALA A 29 1.56 5.83 12.23
C ALA A 29 0.63 6.19 11.05
N VAL A 30 0.20 7.45 10.95
CA VAL A 30 -0.58 7.94 9.80
C VAL A 30 0.23 7.83 8.50
N ILE A 31 1.52 8.21 8.55
CA ILE A 31 2.38 8.14 7.37
C ILE A 31 2.70 6.68 7.03
N VAL A 32 2.81 5.80 8.03
CA VAL A 32 2.97 4.35 7.79
C VAL A 32 1.75 3.80 7.04
N LEU A 33 0.53 4.10 7.48
CA LEU A 33 -0.71 3.71 6.78
C LEU A 33 -0.73 4.24 5.33
N LEU A 34 -0.42 5.52 5.12
CA LEU A 34 -0.33 6.10 3.78
C LEU A 34 0.73 5.41 2.91
N SER A 35 1.84 4.97 3.50
CA SER A 35 2.90 4.27 2.78
C SER A 35 2.45 2.88 2.32
N ILE A 36 1.63 2.20 3.12
CA ILE A 36 0.99 0.93 2.75
C ILE A 36 0.01 1.15 1.58
N GLU A 37 -0.78 2.22 1.60
CA GLU A 37 -1.67 2.56 0.48
C GLU A 37 -0.90 2.81 -0.84
N ILE A 38 0.29 3.41 -0.76
CA ILE A 38 1.17 3.58 -1.93
C ILE A 38 1.64 2.21 -2.45
N MET A 39 1.99 1.27 -1.57
CA MET A 39 2.36 -0.09 -1.95
C MET A 39 1.21 -0.82 -2.63
N LEU A 40 -0.01 -0.74 -2.10
CA LEU A 40 -1.20 -1.36 -2.70
C LEU A 40 -1.55 -0.77 -4.07
N ASN A 41 -1.39 0.54 -4.24
CA ASN A 41 -1.56 1.19 -5.55
C ASN A 41 -0.50 0.76 -6.57
N ALA A 42 0.74 0.56 -6.13
CA ALA A 42 1.80 0.03 -6.98
C ALA A 42 1.48 -1.38 -7.49
N VAL A 43 0.93 -2.24 -6.62
CA VAL A 43 0.46 -3.59 -6.99
C VAL A 43 -0.67 -3.49 -8.03
N ASN A 44 -1.66 -2.62 -7.84
CA ASN A 44 -2.76 -2.41 -8.79
C ASN A 44 -2.26 -1.96 -10.17
N LEU A 45 -1.31 -1.02 -10.20
CA LEU A 45 -0.70 -0.55 -11.44
C LEU A 45 -0.06 -1.72 -12.21
N ASN A 46 0.71 -2.56 -11.51
CA ASN A 46 1.36 -3.72 -12.12
C ASN A 46 0.35 -4.76 -12.61
N LEU A 47 -0.70 -5.05 -11.84
CA LEU A 47 -1.74 -5.99 -12.23
C LEU A 47 -2.48 -5.55 -13.50
N ILE A 48 -2.87 -4.28 -13.57
CA ILE A 48 -3.57 -3.72 -14.73
C ILE A 48 -2.63 -3.70 -15.94
N ALA A 49 -1.39 -3.23 -15.78
CA ALA A 49 -0.42 -3.16 -16.86
C ALA A 49 -0.09 -4.54 -17.43
N PHE A 50 0.15 -5.52 -16.54
CA PHE A 50 0.46 -6.89 -16.94
C PHE A 50 -0.74 -7.56 -17.62
N SER A 51 -1.95 -7.41 -17.07
CA SER A 51 -3.16 -8.02 -17.64
C SER A 51 -3.57 -7.40 -18.97
N ARG A 52 -3.39 -6.08 -19.15
CA ARG A 52 -3.83 -5.38 -20.37
C ARG A 52 -2.80 -5.44 -21.50
N LEU A 53 -1.51 -5.31 -21.17
CA LEU A 53 -0.43 -5.13 -22.15
C LEU A 53 0.48 -6.36 -22.28
N GLY A 54 0.27 -7.39 -21.45
CA GLY A 54 1.01 -8.65 -21.46
C GLY A 54 0.71 -9.54 -22.67
N VAL A 55 1.27 -10.76 -22.64
CA VAL A 55 1.17 -11.73 -23.75
C VAL A 55 -0.27 -12.19 -23.99
N ASN A 56 -1.06 -12.32 -22.93
CA ASN A 56 -2.47 -12.71 -22.97
C ASN A 56 -3.34 -11.58 -22.39
N PRO A 57 -3.79 -10.63 -23.22
CA PRO A 57 -4.66 -9.56 -22.75
C PRO A 57 -5.95 -10.10 -22.12
N SER A 58 -6.22 -9.68 -20.89
CA SER A 58 -7.41 -10.06 -20.13
C SER A 58 -7.89 -8.87 -19.28
N ILE A 59 -9.13 -8.97 -18.80
CA ILE A 59 -9.72 -8.06 -17.81
C ILE A 59 -9.44 -8.49 -16.35
N THR A 60 -8.79 -9.65 -16.16
CA THR A 60 -8.55 -10.23 -14.82
C THR A 60 -7.78 -9.29 -13.90
N GLY A 61 -6.75 -8.60 -14.39
CA GLY A 61 -5.97 -7.65 -13.59
C GLY A 61 -6.78 -6.44 -13.12
N GLN A 62 -7.71 -5.95 -13.95
CA GLN A 62 -8.63 -4.88 -13.59
C GLN A 62 -9.62 -5.34 -12.52
N ILE A 63 -10.20 -6.55 -12.67
CA ILE A 63 -11.13 -7.13 -11.69
C ILE A 63 -10.42 -7.31 -10.34
N PHE A 64 -9.22 -7.90 -10.34
CA PHE A 64 -8.46 -8.11 -9.11
C PHE A 64 -8.07 -6.79 -8.43
N SER A 65 -7.71 -5.77 -9.21
CA SER A 65 -7.41 -4.44 -8.68
C SER A 65 -8.62 -3.78 -8.01
N LEU A 66 -9.84 -4.02 -8.52
CA LEU A 66 -11.06 -3.54 -7.90
C LEU A 66 -11.29 -4.15 -6.51
N PHE A 67 -11.05 -5.47 -6.37
CA PHE A 67 -11.07 -6.13 -5.07
C PHE A 67 -9.99 -5.58 -4.14
N ASN A 68 -8.77 -5.37 -4.65
CA ASN A 68 -7.69 -4.81 -3.85
C ASN A 68 -8.00 -3.39 -3.35
N ILE A 69 -8.64 -2.53 -4.16
CA ILE A 69 -9.10 -1.20 -3.74
C ILE A 69 -10.17 -1.30 -2.64
N THR A 70 -11.06 -2.29 -2.74
CA THR A 70 -12.09 -2.51 -1.72
C THR A 70 -11.48 -2.99 -0.39
N VAL A 71 -10.48 -3.88 -0.46
CA VAL A 71 -9.71 -4.33 0.72
C VAL A 71 -8.92 -3.16 1.31
N ALA A 72 -8.25 -2.35 0.49
CA ALA A 72 -7.52 -1.16 0.94
C ALA A 72 -8.45 -0.16 1.65
N ALA A 73 -9.65 0.08 1.11
CA ALA A 73 -10.64 0.93 1.77
C ALA A 73 -11.07 0.39 3.15
N ALA A 74 -11.27 -0.93 3.26
CA ALA A 74 -11.58 -1.57 4.53
C ALA A 74 -10.40 -1.52 5.52
N GLU A 75 -9.18 -1.79 5.03
CA GLU A 75 -7.95 -1.70 5.82
C GLU A 75 -7.74 -0.28 6.36
N ALA A 76 -7.84 0.74 5.51
CA ALA A 76 -7.69 2.14 5.92
C ALA A 76 -8.73 2.54 6.98
N ALA A 77 -9.99 2.11 6.83
CA ALA A 77 -11.02 2.37 7.84
C ALA A 77 -10.68 1.74 9.20
N VAL A 78 -10.24 0.48 9.20
CA VAL A 78 -9.83 -0.23 10.43
C VAL A 78 -8.55 0.37 11.02
N GLY A 79 -7.56 0.66 10.18
CA GLY A 79 -6.27 1.25 10.58
C GLY A 79 -6.44 2.61 11.24
N ILE A 80 -7.29 3.49 10.67
CA ILE A 80 -7.61 4.79 11.27
C ILE A 80 -8.42 4.63 12.57
N ALA A 81 -9.37 3.69 12.64
CA ALA A 81 -10.10 3.43 13.89
C ALA A 81 -9.16 3.01 15.03
N ILE A 82 -8.21 2.12 14.75
CA ILE A 82 -7.16 1.71 15.69
C ILE A 82 -6.27 2.89 16.07
N LEU A 83 -5.84 3.69 15.08
CA LEU A 83 -5.01 4.87 15.31
C LEU A 83 -5.70 5.88 16.26
N ILE A 84 -6.99 6.14 16.07
CA ILE A 84 -7.77 7.02 16.94
C ILE A 84 -7.85 6.44 18.36
N ALA A 85 -8.11 5.13 18.49
CA ALA A 85 -8.16 4.48 19.79
C ALA A 85 -6.82 4.56 20.54
N LEU A 86 -5.70 4.36 19.83
CA LEU A 86 -4.36 4.52 20.39
C LEU A 86 -4.07 5.97 20.77
N TYR A 87 -4.40 6.92 19.90
CA TYR A 87 -4.19 8.35 20.15
C TYR A 87 -4.96 8.83 21.38
N ARG A 88 -6.18 8.33 21.61
CA ARG A 88 -6.97 8.64 22.81
C ARG A 88 -6.31 8.16 24.10
N ASN A 89 -5.54 7.07 24.05
CA ASN A 89 -4.90 6.49 25.23
C ASN A 89 -3.47 7.01 25.45
N LYS A 90 -2.73 7.34 24.39
CA LYS A 90 -1.30 7.73 24.44
C LYS A 90 -1.05 9.20 24.14
N GLY A 91 -2.00 9.91 23.53
CA GLY A 91 -1.84 11.31 23.11
C GLY A 91 -0.86 11.55 21.94
N THR A 92 -0.40 10.48 21.30
CA THR A 92 0.64 10.52 20.25
C THR A 92 0.33 9.49 19.16
N ALA A 93 0.73 9.81 17.93
CA ALA A 93 0.68 8.90 16.78
C ALA A 93 2.08 8.36 16.40
N ASN A 94 3.07 8.52 17.29
CA ASN A 94 4.42 8.04 17.08
C ASN A 94 4.52 6.53 17.36
N VAL A 95 4.82 5.72 16.35
CA VAL A 95 4.96 4.26 16.49
C VAL A 95 6.15 3.85 17.36
N THR A 96 7.16 4.72 17.49
CA THR A 96 8.36 4.43 18.30
C THR A 96 8.03 4.43 19.80
N GLU A 97 6.97 5.12 20.20
CA GLU A 97 6.50 5.22 21.59
C GLU A 97 5.52 4.08 21.94
N MET A 98 5.26 3.16 20.99
CA MET A 98 4.37 2.00 21.17
C MET A 98 5.17 0.74 21.51
N ASP A 99 6.02 0.80 22.55
CA ASP A 99 6.98 -0.26 22.88
C ASP A 99 6.80 -0.91 24.26
N GLU A 100 5.64 -0.70 24.90
CA GLU A 100 5.30 -1.22 26.24
C GLU A 100 5.36 -2.75 26.38
N LEU A 101 5.38 -3.48 25.26
CA LEU A 101 5.49 -4.94 25.22
C LEU A 101 6.92 -5.44 25.02
N LYS A 102 7.94 -4.56 25.05
CA LYS A 102 9.35 -4.98 25.05
C LYS A 102 9.74 -5.53 26.43
N HIS A 103 10.50 -6.62 26.41
CA HIS A 103 11.19 -7.18 27.56
C HIS A 103 12.52 -6.47 27.81
#